data_AF-A0A7C3Y1I0-F1
#
_entry.id   AF-A0A7C3Y1I0-F1
#
_cell.length_a   1.000
_cell.length_b   1.000
_cell.length_c   1.000
_cell.angle_alpha   90.00
_cell.angle_beta   90.00
_cell.angle_gamma   90.00
#
_symmetry.space_group_name_H-M   'P 1'
#
loop_
_entity.id
_entity.type
_entity.pdbx_description
1 polymer ?
#
loop_
_entity_poly.entity_id
_entity_poly.type
_entity_poly.pdbx_seq_one_letter_code
_entity_poly.pdbx_strand_id
1 'polypeptide(L)'
;VVDVNNALDGEGPFSPERAGTLPAGQLLKLAFSGNYTLDEMKKMLTGQGGLTALLGTNDVREVVKKIENQDKNAQLILKAMCFTIAKYIFAAFTSLYGEVDAIVLTGGIAYNNDYIVEPIKKYLGKIIQNIPVLVFPGEEELPALAAGALRALRGEEKAKIYE
;
A
#
# COMPACT_ATOMS: atom_id res chain seq x y z
N VAL A 1 -1.93 17.24 -1.51
CA VAL A 1 -1.15 16.17 -0.86
C VAL A 1 -0.03 16.84 -0.11
N VAL A 2 0.01 16.72 1.21
CA VAL A 2 1.05 17.33 2.06
C VAL A 2 2.17 16.34 2.42
N ASP A 3 1.90 15.05 2.30
CA ASP A 3 2.83 13.95 2.56
C ASP A 3 2.38 12.71 1.77
N VAL A 4 3.34 11.90 1.33
CA VAL A 4 3.15 10.66 0.57
C VAL A 4 4.41 9.81 0.63
N ASN A 5 4.27 8.49 0.70
CA ASN A 5 5.40 7.59 0.63
C ASN A 5 5.92 7.44 -0.82
N ASN A 6 7.23 7.38 -1.00
CA ASN A 6 7.86 6.97 -2.25
C ASN A 6 7.81 5.43 -2.42
N ALA A 7 6.63 4.91 -2.71
CA ALA A 7 6.40 3.48 -2.80
C ALA A 7 7.22 2.77 -3.90
N LEU A 8 7.63 3.49 -4.94
CA LEU A 8 8.39 2.91 -6.06
C LEU A 8 9.85 2.61 -5.69
N ASP A 9 10.43 3.41 -4.79
CA ASP A 9 11.80 3.23 -4.30
C ASP A 9 11.87 2.52 -2.93
N GLY A 10 10.76 1.92 -2.50
CA GLY A 10 10.71 1.07 -1.29
C GLY A 10 10.33 1.80 0.01
N GLU A 11 9.82 3.03 -0.05
CA GLU A 11 9.24 3.67 1.13
C GLU A 11 7.78 3.24 1.36
N GLY A 12 7.41 2.92 2.60
CA GLY A 12 6.03 2.59 2.93
C GLY A 12 5.82 1.18 3.48
N PRO A 13 4.56 0.80 3.68
CA PRO A 13 4.23 -0.59 3.95
C PRO A 13 4.61 -1.46 2.76
N PHE A 14 4.93 -2.73 3.04
CA PHE A 14 5.03 -3.69 1.94
C PHE A 14 3.62 -3.98 1.40
N SER A 15 3.55 -4.43 0.16
CA SER A 15 2.28 -4.61 -0.57
C SER A 15 2.30 -5.95 -1.32
N PRO A 16 1.35 -6.25 -2.23
CA PRO A 16 1.42 -7.47 -3.03
C PRO A 16 2.74 -7.68 -3.80
N GLU A 17 3.33 -6.60 -4.33
CA GLU A 17 4.51 -6.68 -5.21
C GLU A 17 5.67 -5.81 -4.76
N ARG A 18 5.50 -5.03 -3.69
CA ARG A 18 6.53 -4.12 -3.19
C ARG A 18 7.07 -4.60 -1.86
N ALA A 19 8.38 -4.54 -1.68
CA ALA A 19 9.08 -4.97 -0.47
C ALA A 19 8.78 -4.08 0.75
N GLY A 20 8.32 -2.85 0.53
CA GLY A 20 8.15 -1.86 1.58
C GLY A 20 9.48 -1.42 2.19
N THR A 21 9.42 -0.67 3.29
CA THR A 21 10.61 -0.13 3.94
C THR A 21 11.45 -1.22 4.59
N LEU A 22 12.71 -1.28 4.17
CA LEU A 22 13.71 -2.26 4.61
C LEU A 22 14.82 -1.61 5.44
N PRO A 23 15.49 -2.35 6.33
CA PRO A 23 16.66 -1.86 7.03
C PRO A 23 17.79 -1.52 6.06
N ALA A 24 18.22 -0.26 6.04
CA ALA A 24 19.26 0.24 5.14
C ALA A 24 20.57 -0.59 5.23
N GLY A 25 20.98 -0.98 6.44
CA GLY A 25 22.19 -1.79 6.62
C GLY A 25 22.12 -3.18 5.98
N GLN A 26 20.93 -3.81 5.92
CA GLN A 26 20.76 -5.08 5.22
C GLN A 26 20.69 -4.90 3.71
N LEU A 27 20.03 -3.83 3.25
CA LEU A 27 20.00 -3.49 1.83
C LEU A 27 21.40 -3.20 1.28
N LEU A 28 22.24 -2.48 2.04
CA LEU A 28 23.64 -2.25 1.68
C LEU A 28 24.44 -3.55 1.62
N LYS A 29 24.29 -4.46 2.59
CA LYS A 29 24.95 -5.77 2.54
C LYS A 29 24.57 -6.56 1.28
N LEU A 30 23.29 -6.50 0.89
CA LEU A 30 22.82 -7.14 -0.34
C LEU A 30 23.42 -6.48 -1.59
N ALA A 31 23.44 -5.14 -1.64
CA ALA A 31 23.99 -4.36 -2.75
C ALA A 31 25.48 -4.64 -2.99
N PHE A 32 26.25 -4.83 -1.92
CA PHE A 32 27.69 -5.10 -2.00
C PHE A 32 28.06 -6.59 -1.91
N SER A 33 27.07 -7.49 -1.99
CA SER A 33 27.33 -8.93 -1.95
C SER A 33 27.99 -9.47 -3.22
N GLY A 34 27.91 -8.74 -4.34
CA GLY A 34 28.33 -9.22 -5.67
C GLY A 34 27.34 -10.17 -6.34
N ASN A 35 26.20 -10.46 -5.71
CA ASN A 35 25.21 -11.42 -6.21
C ASN A 35 24.11 -10.79 -7.07
N TYR A 36 23.93 -9.47 -7.00
CA TYR A 36 22.82 -8.77 -7.64
C TYR A 36 23.29 -7.47 -8.29
N THR A 37 22.73 -7.18 -9.46
CA THR A 37 22.80 -5.89 -10.14
C THR A 37 21.80 -4.90 -9.53
N LEU A 38 22.00 -3.61 -9.79
CA LEU A 38 21.05 -2.58 -9.37
C LEU A 38 19.63 -2.83 -9.92
N ASP A 39 19.53 -3.27 -11.17
CA ASP A 39 18.22 -3.51 -11.81
C ASP A 39 17.50 -4.73 -11.22
N GLU A 40 18.24 -5.78 -10.85
CA GLU A 40 17.67 -6.91 -10.12
C GLU A 40 17.17 -6.48 -8.74
N MET A 41 17.96 -5.68 -8.01
CA MET A 41 17.54 -5.15 -6.72
C MET A 41 16.31 -4.24 -6.83
N LYS A 42 16.22 -3.40 -7.87
CA LYS A 42 15.03 -2.58 -8.15
C LYS A 42 13.78 -3.44 -8.36
N LYS A 43 13.89 -4.56 -9.09
CA LYS A 43 12.78 -5.52 -9.26
C LYS A 43 12.38 -6.17 -7.94
N MET A 44 13.36 -6.49 -7.07
CA MET A 44 13.08 -7.01 -5.73
C MET A 44 12.36 -6.00 -4.84
N LEU A 45 12.66 -4.70 -4.99
CA LEU A 45 11.95 -3.63 -4.28
C LEU A 45 10.52 -3.46 -4.81
N THR A 46 10.35 -3.47 -6.14
CA THR A 46 9.08 -3.22 -6.82
C THR A 46 8.88 -4.20 -7.98
N GLY A 47 7.80 -5.00 -7.91
CA GLY A 47 7.40 -5.98 -8.92
C GLY A 47 7.68 -7.43 -8.52
N GLN A 48 8.65 -7.66 -7.63
CA GLN A 48 8.98 -8.99 -7.10
C GLN A 48 9.15 -8.99 -5.57
N GLY A 49 8.66 -7.95 -4.89
CA GLY A 49 8.69 -7.84 -3.44
C GLY A 49 7.41 -8.34 -2.78
N GLY A 50 7.28 -8.07 -1.48
CA GLY A 50 6.00 -8.19 -0.79
C GLY A 50 5.40 -9.61 -0.78
N LEU A 51 4.09 -9.74 -1.00
CA LEU A 51 3.42 -11.05 -1.04
C LEU A 51 3.99 -11.96 -2.14
N THR A 52 4.41 -11.38 -3.27
CA THR A 52 5.04 -12.13 -4.36
C THR A 52 6.32 -12.83 -3.88
N ALA A 53 7.20 -12.10 -3.19
CA ALA A 53 8.43 -12.66 -2.63
C ALA A 53 8.15 -13.69 -1.51
N LEU A 54 7.14 -13.44 -0.68
CA LEU A 54 6.94 -14.16 0.59
C LEU A 54 6.00 -15.37 0.45
N LEU A 55 5.07 -15.33 -0.50
CA LEU A 55 4.01 -16.34 -0.70
C LEU A 55 3.91 -16.84 -2.14
N GLY A 56 4.68 -16.27 -3.07
CA GLY A 56 4.69 -16.66 -4.47
C GLY A 56 3.52 -16.13 -5.30
N THR A 57 2.73 -15.19 -4.77
CA THR A 57 1.57 -14.62 -5.44
C THR A 57 1.33 -13.17 -5.00
N ASN A 58 0.89 -12.32 -5.93
CA ASN A 58 0.38 -10.98 -5.66
C ASN A 58 -1.15 -10.95 -5.46
N ASP A 59 -1.84 -12.07 -5.70
CA ASP A 59 -3.29 -12.12 -5.62
C ASP A 59 -3.72 -12.37 -4.16
N VAL A 60 -4.22 -11.31 -3.51
CA VAL A 60 -4.74 -11.40 -2.14
C VAL A 60 -5.87 -12.43 -2.03
N ARG A 61 -6.66 -12.68 -3.08
CA ARG A 61 -7.72 -13.70 -3.06
C ARG A 61 -7.12 -15.11 -2.96
N GLU A 62 -5.98 -15.35 -3.61
CA GLU A 62 -5.27 -16.62 -3.48
C GLU A 62 -4.68 -16.77 -2.08
N VAL A 63 -4.10 -15.70 -1.52
CA VAL A 63 -3.59 -15.70 -0.14
C VAL A 63 -4.71 -16.00 0.86
N VAL A 64 -5.89 -15.40 0.70
CA VAL A 64 -7.07 -15.69 1.54
C VAL A 64 -7.46 -17.17 1.45
N LYS A 65 -7.51 -17.75 0.24
CA LYS A 65 -7.77 -19.18 0.08
C LYS A 65 -6.73 -20.05 0.80
N LYS A 66 -5.45 -19.68 0.80
CA LYS A 66 -4.42 -20.39 1.58
C LYS A 66 -4.73 -20.34 3.08
N ILE A 67 -5.12 -19.17 3.60
CA ILE A 67 -5.49 -18.97 5.01
C ILE A 67 -6.70 -19.82 5.39
N GLU A 68 -7.73 -19.87 4.55
CA GLU A 68 -8.92 -20.70 4.76
C GLU A 68 -8.60 -22.19 4.76
N ASN A 69 -7.57 -22.60 4.00
CA ASN A 69 -6.98 -23.93 4.03
C ASN A 69 -5.95 -24.12 5.17
N GLN A 70 -6.01 -23.28 6.21
CA GLN A 70 -5.20 -23.36 7.43
C GLN A 70 -3.69 -23.11 7.24
N ASP A 71 -3.29 -22.43 6.16
CA ASP A 71 -1.91 -21.96 5.99
C ASP A 71 -1.60 -20.82 6.97
N LYS A 72 -0.92 -21.18 8.07
CA LYS A 72 -0.51 -20.25 9.12
C LYS A 72 0.53 -19.24 8.65
N ASN A 73 1.37 -19.60 7.68
CA ASN A 73 2.39 -18.70 7.14
C ASN A 73 1.72 -17.61 6.30
N ALA A 74 0.81 -17.97 5.39
CA ALA A 74 -0.01 -17.01 4.65
C ALA A 74 -0.74 -16.04 5.58
N GLN A 75 -1.32 -16.56 6.67
CA GLN A 75 -2.00 -15.73 7.66
C GLN A 75 -1.05 -14.75 8.37
N LEU A 76 0.14 -15.20 8.74
CA LEU A 76 1.15 -14.36 9.38
C LEU A 76 1.61 -13.24 8.45
N ILE A 77 1.94 -13.57 7.20
CA ILE A 77 2.41 -12.59 6.22
C ILE A 77 1.32 -11.57 5.89
N LEU A 78 0.07 -11.99 5.68
CA LEU A 78 -1.01 -11.06 5.40
C LEU A 78 -1.28 -10.12 6.59
N LYS A 79 -1.24 -10.65 7.83
CA LYS A 79 -1.34 -9.82 9.05
C LYS A 79 -0.19 -8.82 9.15
N ALA A 80 1.03 -9.22 8.82
CA ALA A 80 2.18 -8.32 8.82
C ALA A 80 1.99 -7.18 7.80
N MET A 81 1.39 -7.46 6.64
CA MET A 81 1.05 -6.43 5.65
C MET A 81 0.08 -5.41 6.25
N CYS A 82 -1.06 -5.87 6.78
CA CYS A 82 -2.05 -5.01 7.43
C CYS A 82 -1.47 -4.20 8.60
N PHE A 83 -0.57 -4.80 9.39
CA PHE A 83 0.13 -4.10 10.47
C PHE A 83 1.00 -2.95 9.94
N THR A 84 1.80 -3.19 8.89
CA THR A 84 2.64 -2.12 8.32
C THR A 84 1.81 -1.00 7.72
N ILE A 85 0.68 -1.31 7.08
CA ILE A 85 -0.27 -0.30 6.58
C ILE A 85 -0.78 0.56 7.75
N ALA A 86 -1.26 -0.07 8.83
CA ALA A 86 -1.74 0.65 10.01
C ALA A 86 -0.65 1.54 10.65
N LYS A 87 0.60 1.05 10.71
CA LYS A 87 1.74 1.83 11.20
C LYS A 87 1.97 3.08 10.35
N TYR A 88 1.87 2.98 9.03
CA TYR A 88 2.03 4.13 8.12
C TYR A 88 0.86 5.09 8.17
N ILE A 89 -0.37 4.61 8.40
CA ILE A 89 -1.52 5.48 8.67
C ILE A 89 -1.23 6.37 9.88
N PHE A 90 -0.71 5.82 10.98
CA PHE A 90 -0.32 6.63 12.13
C PHE A 90 0.84 7.59 11.86
N ALA A 91 1.82 7.19 11.04
CA ALA A 91 2.90 8.08 10.66
C ALA A 91 2.36 9.34 9.93
N ALA A 92 1.39 9.15 9.03
CA ALA A 92 0.79 10.24 8.26
C ALA A 92 0.02 11.26 9.12
N PHE A 93 -0.38 10.90 10.36
CA PHE A 93 -1.03 11.85 11.27
C PHE A 93 -0.10 13.02 11.62
N THR A 94 1.22 12.78 11.61
CA THR A 94 2.20 13.84 11.94
C THR A 94 2.14 15.00 10.95
N SER A 95 1.94 14.69 9.67
CA SER A 95 1.79 15.65 8.57
C SER A 95 0.48 16.45 8.65
N LEU A 96 -0.45 16.03 9.52
CA LEU A 96 -1.73 16.67 9.79
C LEU A 96 -1.82 17.22 11.22
N TYR A 97 -0.70 17.32 11.94
CA TYR A 97 -0.67 17.76 13.34
C TYR A 97 -1.57 16.92 14.28
N GLY A 98 -1.89 15.69 13.89
CA GLY A 98 -2.83 14.82 14.58
C GLY A 98 -4.31 15.15 14.36
N GLU A 99 -4.62 16.22 13.61
CA GLU A 99 -5.98 16.63 13.27
C GLU A 99 -6.45 15.87 12.03
N VAL A 100 -7.15 14.75 12.25
CA VAL A 100 -7.58 13.85 11.17
C VAL A 100 -9.09 13.73 11.17
N ASP A 101 -9.73 14.22 10.10
CA ASP A 101 -11.18 14.13 9.93
C ASP A 101 -11.66 12.73 9.54
N ALA A 102 -10.86 12.02 8.73
CA ALA A 102 -11.21 10.69 8.24
C ALA A 102 -9.97 9.92 7.79
N ILE A 103 -10.08 8.59 7.83
CA ILE A 103 -9.15 7.67 7.18
C ILE A 103 -9.89 7.04 6.01
N VAL A 104 -9.28 7.06 4.83
CA VAL A 104 -9.86 6.44 3.64
C VAL A 104 -9.03 5.22 3.25
N LEU A 105 -9.68 4.06 3.20
CA LEU A 105 -9.11 2.83 2.65
C LEU A 105 -9.70 2.59 1.26
N THR A 106 -8.83 2.52 0.25
CA THR A 106 -9.19 2.33 -1.16
C THR A 106 -8.31 1.25 -1.81
N GLY A 107 -8.49 1.00 -3.10
CA GLY A 107 -7.72 0.06 -3.89
C GLY A 107 -8.34 -1.34 -3.93
N GLY A 108 -7.89 -2.17 -4.87
CA GLY A 108 -8.49 -3.48 -5.12
C GLY A 108 -8.43 -4.45 -3.93
N ILE A 109 -7.47 -4.31 -3.01
CA ILE A 109 -7.39 -5.20 -1.84
C ILE A 109 -8.46 -4.88 -0.78
N ALA A 110 -9.00 -3.67 -0.77
CA ALA A 110 -10.02 -3.22 0.18
C ALA A 110 -11.38 -3.91 0.00
N TYR A 111 -11.59 -4.64 -1.10
CA TYR A 111 -12.75 -5.53 -1.25
C TYR A 111 -12.76 -6.66 -0.20
N ASN A 112 -11.61 -7.02 0.37
CA ASN A 112 -11.51 -8.08 1.37
C ASN A 112 -11.69 -7.52 2.79
N ASN A 113 -12.94 -7.39 3.23
CA ASN A 113 -13.26 -6.78 4.53
C ASN A 113 -12.57 -7.52 5.70
N ASP A 114 -12.77 -8.83 5.80
CA ASP A 114 -12.38 -9.60 6.98
C ASP A 114 -10.87 -9.84 7.09
N TYR A 115 -10.16 -9.80 5.97
CA TYR A 115 -8.73 -10.11 5.89
C TYR A 115 -7.83 -8.88 5.72
N ILE A 116 -8.38 -7.75 5.26
CA ILE A 116 -7.63 -6.50 5.06
C ILE A 116 -8.18 -5.38 5.93
N VAL A 117 -9.43 -4.97 5.70
CA VAL A 117 -10.03 -3.76 6.32
C VAL A 117 -10.13 -3.91 7.84
N GLU A 118 -10.78 -4.97 8.31
CA GLU A 118 -10.99 -5.18 9.75
C GLU A 118 -9.67 -5.41 10.50
N PRO A 119 -8.68 -6.18 9.99
CA PRO A 119 -7.36 -6.24 10.59
C PRO A 119 -6.65 -4.89 10.68
N ILE A 120 -6.71 -4.04 9.64
CA ILE A 120 -6.15 -2.68 9.70
C ILE A 120 -6.84 -1.86 10.78
N LYS A 121 -8.18 -1.81 10.79
CA LYS A 121 -8.96 -1.11 11.84
C LYS A 121 -8.62 -1.62 13.23
N LYS A 122 -8.44 -2.93 13.40
CA LYS A 122 -8.04 -3.55 14.67
C LYS A 122 -6.66 -3.07 15.14
N TYR A 123 -5.69 -2.92 14.24
CA TYR A 123 -4.38 -2.37 14.59
C TYR A 123 -4.44 -0.88 14.93
N LEU A 124 -5.30 -0.10 14.28
CA LEU A 124 -5.54 1.30 14.63
C LEU A 124 -6.20 1.43 16.02
N GLY A 125 -7.03 0.47 16.39
CA GLY A 125 -7.55 0.33 17.75
C GLY A 125 -8.35 1.56 18.20
N LYS A 126 -8.26 1.88 19.50
CA LYS A 126 -9.06 2.97 20.11
C LYS A 126 -8.61 4.37 19.72
N ILE A 127 -7.41 4.54 19.15
CA ILE A 127 -6.88 5.86 18.79
C ILE A 127 -7.79 6.54 17.76
N ILE A 128 -8.38 5.75 16.86
CA ILE A 128 -9.26 6.23 15.81
C ILE A 128 -10.75 6.16 16.18
N GLN A 129 -11.12 5.97 17.46
CA GLN A 129 -12.53 5.71 17.84
C GLN A 129 -13.50 6.82 17.41
N ASN A 130 -13.02 8.06 17.27
CA ASN A 130 -13.78 9.24 16.85
C ASN A 130 -13.46 9.66 15.40
N ILE A 131 -12.65 8.88 14.69
CA ILE A 131 -12.23 9.16 13.31
C ILE A 131 -12.90 8.12 12.41
N PRO A 132 -13.79 8.53 11.50
CA PRO A 132 -14.41 7.61 10.55
C PRO A 132 -13.36 6.96 9.65
N VAL A 133 -13.42 5.62 9.54
CA VAL A 133 -12.67 4.85 8.54
C VAL A 133 -13.62 4.53 7.39
N LEU A 134 -13.50 5.29 6.30
CA LEU A 134 -14.30 5.14 5.09
C LEU A 134 -13.61 4.14 4.16
N VAL A 135 -14.40 3.25 3.54
CA VAL A 135 -13.88 2.21 2.65
C VAL A 135 -14.53 2.38 1.29
N PHE A 136 -13.71 2.67 0.28
CA PHE A 136 -14.11 2.79 -1.12
C PHE A 136 -13.28 1.81 -1.95
N PRO A 137 -13.66 0.52 -2.03
CA PRO A 137 -12.87 -0.47 -2.74
C PRO A 137 -12.80 -0.17 -4.24
N GLY A 138 -11.66 -0.51 -4.83
CA GLY A 138 -11.41 -0.32 -6.26
C GLY A 138 -10.68 0.97 -6.57
N GLU A 139 -10.77 1.38 -7.83
CA GLU A 139 -10.05 2.51 -8.40
C GLU A 139 -11.02 3.31 -9.27
N GLU A 140 -11.03 4.64 -9.10
CA GLU A 140 -11.83 5.56 -9.91
C GLU A 140 -10.96 6.28 -10.95
N GLU A 141 -9.84 5.68 -11.35
CA GLU A 141 -8.83 6.31 -12.21
C GLU A 141 -9.38 6.70 -13.58
N LEU A 142 -10.06 5.77 -14.27
CA LEU A 142 -10.61 6.02 -15.60
C LEU A 142 -11.72 7.09 -15.57
N PRO A 143 -12.73 7.02 -14.66
CA PRO A 143 -13.70 8.10 -14.51
C PRO A 143 -13.06 9.44 -14.13
N ALA A 144 -12.09 9.46 -13.22
CA ALA A 144 -11.39 10.69 -12.82
C ALA A 144 -10.61 11.31 -13.99
N LEU A 145 -9.92 10.49 -14.78
CA LEU A 145 -9.20 10.93 -15.98
C LEU A 145 -10.16 11.49 -17.03
N ALA A 146 -11.26 10.78 -17.30
CA ALA A 146 -12.29 11.21 -18.23
C ALA A 146 -12.95 12.53 -17.78
N ALA A 147 -13.25 12.67 -16.49
CA ALA A 147 -13.79 13.90 -15.91
C ALA A 147 -12.81 15.06 -16.03
N GLY A 148 -11.52 14.84 -15.77
CA GLY A 148 -10.47 15.84 -15.96
C GLY A 148 -10.35 16.29 -17.41
N ALA A 149 -10.32 15.34 -18.35
CA ALA A 149 -10.30 15.64 -19.78
C ALA A 149 -11.53 16.44 -20.23
N LEU A 150 -12.72 16.09 -19.72
CA LEU A 150 -13.96 16.80 -20.04
C LEU A 150 -13.93 18.25 -19.55
N ARG A 151 -13.43 18.51 -18.32
CA ARG A 151 -13.27 19.88 -17.80
C ARG A 151 -12.32 20.71 -18.66
N ALA A 152 -11.22 20.10 -19.13
CA ALA A 152 -10.29 20.76 -20.03
C ALA A 152 -10.93 21.10 -21.38
N LEU A 153 -11.67 20.16 -21.98
CA LEU A 153 -12.37 20.37 -23.25
C LEU A 153 -13.47 21.43 -23.17
N ARG A 154 -14.10 21.59 -21.99
CA ARG A 154 -15.11 22.63 -21.72
C ARG A 154 -14.52 23.99 -21.36
N GLY A 155 -13.21 24.09 -21.17
CA GLY A 155 -12.55 25.32 -20.71
C GLY A 155 -12.78 25.64 -19.23
N GLU A 156 -13.28 24.68 -18.44
CA GLU A 156 -13.47 24.80 -16.99
C GLU A 156 -12.12 24.68 -16.24
N GLU A 157 -11.15 24.00 -16.85
CA GLU A 157 -9.81 23.79 -16.32
C GLU A 157 -8.76 23.97 -17.43
N LYS A 158 -7.62 24.60 -17.13
CA LYS A 158 -6.52 24.69 -18.10
C LYS A 158 -5.73 23.39 -18.12
N ALA A 159 -5.62 22.77 -19.29
CA ALA A 159 -4.72 21.64 -19.48
C ALA A 159 -3.27 22.05 -19.15
N LYS A 160 -2.59 21.22 -18.35
CA LYS A 160 -1.18 21.39 -18.04
C LYS A 160 -0.36 20.51 -18.98
N ILE A 161 0.72 21.08 -19.49
CA ILE A 161 1.76 20.34 -20.22
C ILE A 161 2.83 20.02 -19.18
N TYR A 162 3.02 18.74 -18.92
CA TYR A 162 4.09 18.26 -18.06
C TYR A 162 5.23 17.81 -18.96
N GLU A 163 6.42 18.39 -18.77
CA GLU A 163 7.69 17.96 -19.40
C GLU A 163 8.42 16.96 -18.51
#